data_AF-A0A520RCD5-F1
#
_entry.id   AF-A0A520RCD5-F1
#
_cell.length_a   1.000
_cell.length_b   1.000
_cell.length_c   1.000
_cell.angle_alpha   90.00
_cell.angle_beta   90.00
_cell.angle_gamma   90.00
#
_symmetry.space_group_name_H-M   'P 1'
#
loop_
_entity.id
_entity.type
_entity.pdbx_description
1 polymer ?
#
loop_
_entity_poly.entity_id
_entity_poly.type
_entity_poly.pdbx_seq_one_letter_code
_entity_poly.pdbx_strand_id
1 'polypeptide(L)'
;MSSFEKTHWTSTLACLGPIGHLPKAPGTWGTLFAIPFSIALFQWAGIWGALAVSIALILFSVWCCGAAEKVLHQRDPGCVVLDEFVAVPVCYLGVALFNPQIQMQLTETGSLLSYQSIG
;
A
#
# COMPACT_ATOMS: atom_id res chain seq x y z
N MET A 1 13.12 -34.30 -2.54
CA MET A 1 13.51 -33.04 -3.21
C MET A 1 12.26 -32.27 -3.60
N SER A 2 11.54 -31.70 -2.62
CA SER A 2 10.21 -31.06 -2.84
C SER A 2 10.14 -29.62 -2.31
N SER A 3 11.29 -28.93 -2.20
CA SER A 3 11.33 -27.55 -1.71
C SER A 3 11.33 -26.49 -2.81
N PHE A 4 11.41 -26.86 -4.09
CA PHE A 4 11.63 -25.92 -5.20
C PHE A 4 10.34 -25.37 -5.83
N GLU A 5 9.21 -26.05 -5.65
CA GLU A 5 7.94 -25.67 -6.28
C GLU A 5 7.15 -24.62 -5.47
N LYS A 6 7.38 -24.55 -4.15
CA LYS A 6 6.69 -23.60 -3.25
C LYS A 6 7.22 -22.16 -3.35
N THR A 7 8.34 -21.96 -4.05
CA THR A 7 9.11 -20.70 -4.11
C THR A 7 8.58 -19.69 -5.14
N HIS A 8 7.73 -20.12 -6.08
CA HIS A 8 7.22 -19.28 -7.17
C HIS A 8 6.12 -18.31 -6.73
N TRP A 9 5.33 -18.66 -5.72
CA TRP A 9 4.16 -17.88 -5.31
C TRP A 9 4.51 -16.72 -4.37
N THR A 10 5.49 -16.92 -3.48
CA THR A 10 5.93 -15.90 -2.51
C THR A 10 6.68 -14.75 -3.19
N SER A 11 7.49 -15.05 -4.21
CA SER A 11 8.16 -14.06 -5.06
C SER A 11 7.17 -13.31 -5.97
N THR A 12 6.14 -13.98 -6.47
CA THR A 12 5.06 -13.37 -7.26
C THR A 12 4.20 -12.41 -6.43
N LEU A 13 3.91 -12.75 -5.16
CA LEU A 13 3.18 -11.86 -4.24
C LEU A 13 4.05 -10.68 -3.79
N ALA A 14 5.34 -10.89 -3.55
CA ALA A 14 6.27 -9.82 -3.19
C ALA A 14 6.45 -8.77 -4.32
N CYS A 15 6.29 -9.18 -5.59
CA CYS A 15 6.43 -8.31 -6.77
C CYS A 15 5.10 -7.85 -7.39
N LEU A 16 3.95 -8.06 -6.73
CA LEU A 16 2.64 -7.70 -7.29
C LEU A 16 2.40 -8.35 -8.68
N GLY A 17 2.85 -9.59 -8.84
CA GLY A 17 2.76 -10.33 -10.10
C GLY A 17 3.64 -9.72 -11.21
N PRO A 18 3.14 -9.58 -12.45
CA PRO A 18 3.94 -9.20 -13.63
C PRO A 18 4.50 -7.76 -13.58
N ILE A 19 4.13 -6.97 -12.57
CA ILE A 19 4.56 -5.57 -12.40
C ILE A 19 6.06 -5.47 -12.10
N GLY A 20 6.61 -6.43 -11.32
CA GLY A 20 8.06 -6.49 -11.06
C GLY A 20 8.93 -6.84 -12.27
N HIS A 21 8.34 -7.28 -13.41
CA HIS A 21 9.05 -7.61 -14.65
C HIS A 21 8.83 -6.59 -15.78
N LEU A 22 8.12 -5.47 -15.52
CA LEU A 22 7.96 -4.41 -16.51
C LEU A 22 9.23 -3.52 -16.54
N PRO A 23 9.93 -3.42 -17.70
CA PRO A 23 11.26 -2.82 -17.80
C PRO A 23 11.28 -1.28 -17.79
N LYS A 24 10.19 -0.63 -17.36
CA LYS A 24 10.05 0.85 -17.39
C LYS A 24 9.36 1.34 -16.12
N ALA A 25 10.17 1.76 -15.16
CA ALA A 25 9.78 2.50 -13.96
C ALA A 25 8.67 1.82 -13.13
N PRO A 26 8.96 0.67 -12.51
CA PRO A 26 7.97 -0.09 -11.73
C PRO A 26 7.37 0.76 -10.57
N GLY A 27 8.13 1.71 -10.05
CA GLY A 27 7.70 2.69 -9.05
C GLY A 27 6.64 3.71 -9.48
N THR A 28 6.69 4.16 -10.75
CA THR A 28 5.69 5.11 -11.27
C THR A 28 4.30 4.51 -11.31
N TRP A 29 4.19 3.22 -11.62
CA TRP A 29 2.91 2.51 -11.59
C TRP A 29 2.43 2.31 -10.16
N GLY A 30 3.33 2.00 -9.23
CA GLY A 30 3.02 1.90 -7.79
C GLY A 30 2.37 3.18 -7.28
N THR A 31 3.00 4.33 -7.52
CA THR A 31 2.48 5.64 -7.11
C THR A 31 1.16 5.98 -7.82
N LEU A 32 1.06 5.70 -9.13
CA LEU A 32 -0.13 5.99 -9.92
C LEU A 32 -1.37 5.27 -9.40
N PHE A 33 -1.24 4.00 -8.97
CA PHE A 33 -2.34 3.26 -8.35
C PHE A 33 -2.52 3.59 -6.86
N ALA A 34 -1.47 4.02 -6.17
CA ALA A 34 -1.54 4.38 -4.76
C ALA A 34 -2.35 5.66 -4.51
N ILE A 35 -2.36 6.61 -5.45
CA ILE A 35 -3.17 7.84 -5.34
C ILE A 35 -4.67 7.55 -5.28
N PRO A 36 -5.31 6.89 -6.28
CA PRO A 36 -6.74 6.59 -6.22
C PRO A 36 -7.07 5.62 -5.07
N PHE A 37 -6.17 4.68 -4.74
CA PHE A 37 -6.33 3.84 -3.57
C PHE A 37 -6.36 4.65 -2.28
N SER A 38 -5.46 5.60 -2.10
CA SER A 38 -5.42 6.47 -0.92
C SER A 38 -6.71 7.27 -0.80
N ILE A 39 -7.17 7.89 -1.90
CA ILE A 39 -8.43 8.66 -1.91
C ILE A 39 -9.61 7.78 -1.47
N ALA A 40 -9.75 6.60 -2.06
CA ALA A 40 -10.81 5.66 -1.70
C ALA A 40 -10.72 5.22 -0.24
N LEU A 41 -9.51 4.92 0.24
CA LEU A 41 -9.24 4.51 1.62
C LEU A 41 -9.66 5.60 2.62
N PHE A 42 -9.28 6.85 2.38
CA PHE A 42 -9.64 7.97 3.27
C PHE A 42 -11.14 8.27 3.25
N GLN A 43 -11.82 8.14 2.10
CA GLN A 43 -13.26 8.38 2.02
C GLN A 43 -14.09 7.29 2.71
N TRP A 44 -13.69 6.03 2.60
CA TRP A 44 -14.46 4.90 3.12
C TRP A 44 -14.11 4.57 4.58
N ALA A 45 -12.83 4.55 4.91
CA ALA A 45 -12.35 4.10 6.21
C ALA A 45 -12.07 5.26 7.19
N GLY A 46 -12.10 6.50 6.70
CA GLY A 46 -11.72 7.68 7.47
C GLY A 46 -10.24 7.65 7.88
N ILE A 47 -9.84 8.60 8.72
CA ILE A 47 -8.43 8.76 9.11
C ILE A 47 -7.91 7.57 9.95
N TRP A 48 -8.75 7.04 10.85
CA TRP A 48 -8.38 5.94 11.74
C TRP A 48 -8.33 4.59 11.01
N GLY A 49 -9.25 4.36 10.07
CA GLY A 49 -9.20 3.18 9.22
C GLY A 49 -8.03 3.24 8.24
N ALA A 50 -7.75 4.40 7.66
CA ALA A 50 -6.56 4.62 6.83
C ALA A 50 -5.26 4.38 7.60
N LEU A 51 -5.19 4.78 8.88
CA LEU A 51 -4.05 4.49 9.76
C LEU A 51 -3.86 2.98 9.96
N ALA A 52 -4.93 2.25 10.31
CA ALA A 52 -4.86 0.81 10.52
C ALA A 52 -4.40 0.06 9.26
N VAL A 53 -4.98 0.40 8.10
CA VAL A 53 -4.60 -0.19 6.81
C VAL A 53 -3.16 0.15 6.44
N SER A 54 -2.72 1.40 6.66
CA SER A 54 -1.35 1.82 6.38
C SER A 54 -0.33 1.02 7.21
N ILE A 55 -0.60 0.80 8.50
CA ILE A 55 0.28 -0.02 9.36
C ILE A 55 0.35 -1.46 8.84
N ALA A 56 -0.80 -2.06 8.50
CA ALA A 56 -0.85 -3.42 7.96
C ALA A 56 -0.05 -3.54 6.65
N LEU A 57 -0.18 -2.55 5.77
CA LEU A 57 0.54 -2.48 4.51
C LEU A 57 2.06 -2.30 4.69
N ILE A 58 2.50 -1.50 5.65
CA ILE A 58 3.94 -1.36 5.98
C ILE A 58 4.51 -2.70 6.43
N LEU A 59 3.83 -3.39 7.36
CA LEU A 59 4.28 -4.69 7.86
C LEU A 59 4.33 -5.73 6.73
N PHE A 60 3.33 -5.71 5.85
CA PHE A 60 3.30 -6.57 4.67
C PHE A 60 4.47 -6.27 3.73
N SER A 61 4.77 -4.98 3.48
CA SER A 61 5.89 -4.56 2.65
C SER A 61 7.24 -5.02 3.21
N VAL A 62 7.47 -4.85 4.52
CA VAL A 62 8.72 -5.31 5.18
C VAL A 62 8.88 -6.82 5.08
N TRP A 63 7.79 -7.58 5.27
CA TRP A 63 7.81 -9.03 5.11
C TRP A 63 8.13 -9.45 3.67
N CYS A 64 7.56 -8.75 2.68
CA CYS A 64 7.86 -8.95 1.27
C CYS A 64 9.33 -8.65 0.93
N CYS A 65 9.90 -7.54 1.42
CA CYS A 65 11.32 -7.23 1.22
C CYS A 65 12.23 -8.33 1.77
N GLY A 66 11.96 -8.79 3.00
CA GLY A 66 12.74 -9.86 3.63
C GLY A 66 12.59 -11.22 2.94
N ALA A 67 11.45 -11.49 2.31
CA ALA A 67 11.26 -12.66 1.47
C ALA A 67 12.01 -12.53 0.12
N ALA A 68 11.98 -11.35 -0.50
CA ALA A 68 12.65 -11.08 -1.77
C ALA A 68 14.19 -11.18 -1.65
N GLU A 69 14.78 -10.64 -0.58
CA GLU A 69 16.23 -10.73 -0.32
C GLU A 69 16.71 -12.19 -0.24
N LYS A 70 15.92 -13.07 0.42
CA LYS A 70 16.23 -14.50 0.55
C LYS A 70 16.14 -15.26 -0.78
N VAL A 71 15.27 -14.83 -1.68
CA VAL A 71 15.06 -15.49 -2.98
C VAL A 71 16.07 -14.99 -4.01
N LEU A 72 16.25 -13.66 -4.09
CA LEU A 72 17.10 -13.02 -5.10
C LEU A 72 18.58 -13.01 -4.73
N HIS A 73 18.95 -13.36 -3.49
CA HIS A 73 20.33 -13.30 -2.97
C HIS A 73 21.00 -11.93 -3.21
N GLN A 74 20.21 -10.87 -3.36
CA GLN A 74 20.64 -9.50 -3.52
C GLN A 74 20.13 -8.70 -2.33
N ARG A 75 21.04 -7.90 -1.73
CA ARG A 75 20.65 -6.89 -0.76
C ARG A 75 19.88 -5.80 -1.49
N ASP A 76 18.71 -5.47 -0.97
CA ASP A 76 17.87 -4.37 -1.42
C ASP A 76 17.43 -4.48 -2.89
N PRO A 77 16.60 -5.48 -3.22
CA PRO A 77 16.09 -5.61 -4.58
C PRO A 77 15.16 -4.42 -4.86
N GLY A 78 15.64 -3.43 -5.63
CA GLY A 78 14.87 -2.27 -6.10
C GLY A 78 13.67 -2.60 -7.01
N CYS A 79 13.21 -3.84 -7.01
CA CYS A 79 11.98 -4.32 -7.64
C CYS A 79 10.79 -4.35 -6.67
N VAL A 80 10.97 -4.02 -5.39
CA VAL A 80 9.86 -3.85 -4.47
C VAL A 80 9.14 -2.57 -4.87
N VAL A 81 7.95 -2.70 -5.45
CA VAL A 81 7.06 -1.57 -5.79
C VAL A 81 6.10 -1.27 -4.63
N LEU A 82 5.99 -2.23 -3.72
CA LEU A 82 5.05 -2.19 -2.62
C LEU A 82 5.44 -1.12 -1.60
N ASP A 83 6.73 -0.86 -1.39
CA ASP A 83 7.19 0.21 -0.51
C ASP A 83 6.79 1.60 -1.04
N GLU A 84 6.87 1.81 -2.35
CA GLU A 84 6.41 3.04 -3.03
C GLU A 84 4.90 3.19 -2.98
N PHE A 85 4.15 2.10 -3.20
CA PHE A 85 2.69 2.12 -3.09
C PHE A 85 2.23 2.46 -1.66
N VAL A 86 2.90 1.90 -0.65
CA VAL A 86 2.55 2.08 0.76
C VAL A 86 2.98 3.45 1.29
N ALA A 87 4.04 4.04 0.74
CA ALA A 87 4.50 5.37 1.13
C ALA A 87 3.44 6.47 0.90
N VAL A 88 2.69 6.39 -0.20
CA VAL A 88 1.69 7.42 -0.57
C VAL A 88 0.57 7.60 0.47
N PRO A 89 -0.20 6.56 0.87
CA PRO A 89 -1.23 6.71 1.90
C PRO A 89 -0.64 7.12 3.25
N VAL A 90 0.58 6.68 3.58
CA VAL A 90 1.29 7.07 4.81
C VAL A 90 1.64 8.56 4.80
N CYS A 91 2.13 9.09 3.68
CA CYS A 91 2.40 10.51 3.51
C CYS A 91 1.12 11.34 3.66
N TYR A 92 0.03 10.94 2.98
CA TYR A 92 -1.26 11.63 3.12
C TYR A 92 -1.81 11.54 4.54
N LEU A 93 -1.62 10.42 5.23
CA LEU A 93 -2.01 10.24 6.62
C LEU A 93 -1.25 11.18 7.54
N GLY A 94 0.06 11.33 7.35
CA GLY A 94 0.88 12.28 8.09
C GLY A 94 0.33 13.71 7.92
N VAL A 95 0.09 14.14 6.69
CA VAL A 95 -0.49 15.46 6.40
C VAL A 95 -1.85 15.61 7.07
N ALA A 96 -2.73 14.61 6.98
CA ALA A 96 -4.05 14.64 7.57
C ALA A 96 -4.04 14.65 9.11
N LEU A 97 -3.06 13.99 9.75
CA LEU A 97 -2.92 13.97 11.20
C LEU A 97 -2.39 15.30 11.76
N PHE A 98 -1.49 15.96 11.05
CA PHE A 98 -0.91 17.25 11.47
C PHE A 98 -1.75 18.47 11.06
N ASN A 99 -2.78 18.29 10.22
CA ASN A 99 -3.64 19.37 9.75
C ASN A 99 -5.10 19.17 10.23
N PRO A 100 -5.54 19.88 11.28
CA PRO A 100 -6.87 19.67 11.87
C PRO A 100 -8.02 20.05 10.93
N GLN A 101 -7.81 20.95 9.97
CA GLN A 101 -8.81 21.30 8.96
C GLN A 101 -9.15 20.10 8.07
N ILE A 102 -8.12 19.33 7.66
CA ILE A 102 -8.32 18.12 6.86
C ILE A 102 -9.06 17.04 7.67
N GLN A 103 -8.80 16.92 8.97
CA GLN A 103 -9.51 15.98 9.83
C GLN A 103 -11.01 16.27 9.89
N MET A 104 -11.39 17.53 10.01
CA MET A 104 -12.80 17.95 10.03
C MET A 104 -13.48 17.62 8.70
N GLN A 105 -12.86 17.96 7.56
CA GLN A 105 -13.44 17.67 6.24
C GLN A 105 -13.60 16.17 5.96
N LEU A 106 -12.63 15.34 6.33
CA LEU A 106 -12.71 13.88 6.16
C LEU A 106 -13.78 13.27 7.07
N THR A 107 -13.96 13.81 8.28
CA THR A 107 -14.98 13.34 9.23
C THR A 107 -16.39 13.71 8.76
N GLU A 108 -16.59 14.92 8.24
CA GLU A 108 -17.87 15.36 7.65
C GLU A 108 -18.21 14.58 6.39
N THR A 109 -17.25 14.35 5.49
CA THR A 109 -17.47 13.56 4.28
C THR A 109 -17.85 12.11 4.64
N GLY A 110 -17.16 11.53 5.63
CA GLY A 110 -17.45 10.20 6.12
C GLY A 110 -18.85 10.08 6.72
N SER A 111 -19.29 11.06 7.52
CA SER A 111 -20.63 11.04 8.13
C SER A 111 -21.75 11.19 7.09
N LEU A 112 -21.56 12.02 6.05
CA LEU A 112 -22.51 12.16 4.95
C LEU A 112 -22.63 10.88 4.11
N LEU A 113 -21.50 10.23 3.78
CA LEU A 113 -21.51 8.95 3.07
C LEU A 113 -22.17 7.84 3.90
N SER A 114 -21.92 7.83 5.22
CA SER A 114 -22.56 6.90 6.15
C SER A 114 -24.08 7.11 6.16
N TYR A 115 -24.55 8.36 6.21
CA TYR A 115 -25.97 8.69 6.21
C TYR A 115 -26.66 8.27 4.90
N GLN A 116 -26.03 8.55 3.75
CA GLN A 116 -26.57 8.17 2.43
C GLN A 116 -26.62 6.65 2.21
N SER A 117 -25.75 5.87 2.85
CA SER A 117 -25.74 4.40 2.71
C SER A 117 -26.85 3.70 3.50
N ILE A 118 -27.52 4.39 4.44
CA ILE A 118 -28.56 3.82 5.31
C ILE A 118 -29.96 4.28 4.85
N GLY A 119 -30.04 5.19 3.87
CA GLY A 119 -31.28 5.73 3.30
C GLY A 119 -31.77 5.00 2.05
#